data_AF-A0ABD2Q946-F1
#
_entry.id   AF-A0ABD2Q946-F1
#
_cell.length_a   1.000
_cell.length_b   1.000
_cell.length_c   1.000
_cell.angle_alpha   90.00
_cell.angle_beta   90.00
_cell.angle_gamma   90.00
#
_symmetry.space_group_name_H-M   'P 1'
#
loop_
_entity.id
_entity.type
_entity.pdbx_description
1 polymer ?
#
loop_
_entity_poly.entity_id
_entity_poly.type
_entity_poly.pdbx_seq_one_letter_code
_entity_poly.pdbx_strand_id
1 'polypeptide(L)'
;MSQRKIAEKYKCSKGTVAYMKKMRDEMEWKLCDAPDKSNDRKYFLRNLKFSRIDREMAGWFRKQIQKRVPLLDAQLMIEAESLAAAYGETEFKASQGWLTRSKKRHGILSKKAQG
;
A
#
# COMPACT_ATOMS: atom_id res chain seq x y z
N MET A 1 24.19 -13.28 -3.12
CA MET A 1 24.33 -14.69 -3.56
C MET A 1 23.39 -15.00 -4.73
N SER A 2 23.85 -15.74 -5.74
CA SER A 2 23.05 -16.19 -6.89
C SER A 2 21.95 -17.19 -6.47
N GLN A 3 20.78 -17.18 -7.15
CA GLN A 3 19.67 -18.10 -6.88
C GLN A 3 20.09 -19.58 -6.95
N ARG A 4 21.05 -19.90 -7.85
CA ARG A 4 21.57 -21.26 -8.01
C ARG A 4 22.36 -21.74 -6.79
N LYS A 5 23.23 -20.87 -6.23
CA LYS A 5 23.96 -21.16 -4.98
C LYS A 5 23.02 -21.35 -3.78
N ILE A 6 21.89 -20.63 -3.74
CA ILE A 6 20.88 -20.79 -2.69
C ILE A 6 20.15 -22.13 -2.87
N ALA A 7 19.72 -22.45 -4.09
CA ALA A 7 19.06 -23.71 -4.42
C ALA A 7 19.92 -24.93 -4.06
N GLU A 8 21.22 -24.90 -4.39
CA GLU A 8 22.19 -25.95 -4.05
C GLU A 8 22.39 -26.06 -2.52
N LYS A 9 22.55 -24.93 -1.82
CA LYS A 9 22.73 -24.91 -0.36
C LYS A 9 21.54 -25.49 0.39
N TYR A 10 20.32 -25.19 -0.05
CA TYR A 10 19.10 -25.59 0.62
C TYR A 10 18.41 -26.80 -0.04
N LYS A 11 19.10 -27.48 -0.98
CA LYS A 11 18.63 -28.66 -1.71
C LYS A 11 17.20 -28.50 -2.25
N CYS A 12 16.90 -27.34 -2.81
CA CYS A 12 15.58 -27.03 -3.35
C CYS A 12 15.66 -26.59 -4.82
N SER A 13 14.53 -26.59 -5.52
CA SER A 13 14.53 -26.18 -6.92
C SER A 13 14.78 -24.67 -7.06
N LYS A 14 15.38 -24.26 -8.18
CA LYS A 14 15.54 -22.82 -8.50
C LYS A 14 14.18 -22.11 -8.55
N GLY A 15 13.13 -22.79 -9.01
CA GLY A 15 11.76 -22.28 -9.02
C GLY A 15 11.24 -21.97 -7.61
N THR A 16 11.53 -22.82 -6.64
CA THR A 16 11.20 -22.62 -5.22
C THR A 16 11.91 -21.37 -4.67
N VAL A 17 13.19 -21.18 -4.98
CA VAL A 17 13.94 -19.97 -4.57
C VAL A 17 13.36 -18.70 -5.21
N ALA A 18 13.00 -18.74 -6.49
CA ALA A 18 12.39 -17.60 -7.18
C ALA A 18 11.01 -17.25 -6.58
N TYR A 19 10.19 -18.26 -6.31
CA TYR A 19 8.90 -18.10 -5.65
C TYR A 19 9.05 -17.54 -4.23
N MET A 20 9.99 -18.06 -3.44
CA MET A 20 10.27 -17.57 -2.08
C MET A 20 10.77 -16.13 -2.10
N LYS A 21 11.61 -15.75 -3.07
CA LYS A 21 12.01 -14.35 -3.25
C LYS A 21 10.82 -13.47 -3.59
N LYS A 22 9.99 -13.85 -4.57
CA LYS A 22 8.77 -13.11 -4.91
C LYS A 22 7.86 -12.94 -3.68
N MET A 23 7.63 -14.01 -2.93
CA MET A 23 6.82 -13.98 -1.71
C MET A 23 7.44 -13.12 -0.62
N ARG A 24 8.76 -13.15 -0.46
CA ARG A 24 9.48 -12.29 0.48
C ARG A 24 9.44 -10.84 0.05
N ASP A 25 9.68 -10.51 -1.21
CA ASP A 25 9.65 -9.13 -1.69
C ASP A 25 8.21 -8.56 -1.58
N GLU A 26 7.19 -9.40 -1.84
CA GLU A 26 5.79 -9.11 -1.51
C GLU A 26 5.55 -8.97 0.01
N MET A 27 6.31 -9.64 0.87
CA MET A 27 6.19 -9.57 2.34
C MET A 27 6.99 -8.41 2.96
N GLU A 28 8.15 -8.06 2.43
CA GLU A 28 8.97 -6.91 2.81
C GLU A 28 8.23 -5.62 2.49
N TRP A 29 7.58 -5.54 1.32
CA TRP A 29 6.62 -4.46 1.03
C TRP A 29 5.49 -4.37 2.07
N LYS A 30 4.98 -5.51 2.56
CA LYS A 30 3.94 -5.55 3.61
C LYS A 30 4.44 -5.07 4.99
N LEU A 31 5.73 -4.86 5.20
CA LEU A 31 6.34 -4.45 6.47
C LEU A 31 6.79 -2.98 6.51
N CYS A 32 7.01 -2.34 5.36
CA CYS A 32 7.57 -0.97 5.31
C CYS A 32 6.60 0.15 5.74
N ASP A 33 5.31 -0.13 5.94
CA ASP A 33 4.27 0.91 5.91
C ASP A 33 3.34 1.00 7.15
N ALA A 34 3.60 0.29 8.24
CA ALA A 34 2.77 0.43 9.46
C ALA A 34 3.59 0.37 10.78
N PRO A 35 3.30 1.26 11.75
CA PRO A 35 3.84 1.19 13.11
C PRO A 35 3.23 0.05 13.95
N ASP A 36 2.27 -0.70 13.41
CA ASP A 36 1.52 -1.75 14.12
C ASP A 36 1.61 -3.08 13.36
N LYS A 37 2.13 -4.11 14.05
CA LYS A 37 2.53 -5.42 13.52
C LYS A 37 1.39 -6.46 13.47
N SER A 38 0.13 -6.04 13.51
CA SER A 38 -1.00 -6.99 13.52
C SER A 38 -1.25 -7.64 12.14
N ASN A 39 -1.34 -8.97 12.12
CA ASN A 39 -1.67 -9.74 10.91
C ASN A 39 -3.07 -9.40 10.35
N ASP A 40 -3.97 -8.87 11.18
CA ASP A 40 -5.35 -8.56 10.80
C ASP A 40 -5.44 -7.35 9.85
N ARG A 41 -4.66 -6.29 10.08
CA ARG A 41 -4.62 -5.13 9.17
C ARG A 41 -4.07 -5.54 7.79
N LYS A 42 -3.10 -6.45 7.78
CA LYS A 42 -2.49 -7.01 6.56
C LYS A 42 -3.47 -7.87 5.76
N TYR A 43 -4.31 -8.68 6.43
CA TYR A 43 -5.39 -9.42 5.77
C TYR A 43 -6.48 -8.49 5.23
N PHE A 44 -6.86 -7.46 5.99
CA PHE A 44 -7.88 -6.50 5.59
C PHE A 44 -7.47 -5.69 4.35
N LEU A 45 -6.21 -5.25 4.26
CA LEU A 45 -5.70 -4.52 3.10
C LEU A 45 -5.71 -5.34 1.81
N ARG A 46 -5.40 -6.64 1.91
CA ARG A 46 -5.38 -7.57 0.76
C ARG A 46 -6.77 -7.84 0.20
N ASN A 47 -7.81 -7.77 1.03
CA ASN A 47 -9.20 -8.05 0.65
C ASN A 47 -10.00 -6.79 0.30
N LEU A 48 -9.37 -5.61 0.23
CA LEU A 48 -10.03 -4.41 -0.29
C LEU A 48 -10.32 -4.58 -1.78
N LYS A 49 -11.58 -4.36 -2.18
CA LYS A 49 -12.04 -4.33 -3.58
C LYS A 49 -11.11 -3.47 -4.47
N PHE A 50 -10.65 -2.35 -3.93
CA PHE A 50 -9.76 -1.40 -4.62
C PHE A 50 -8.39 -1.28 -3.96
N SER A 51 -7.81 -2.43 -3.53
CA SER A 51 -6.54 -2.48 -2.80
C SER A 51 -5.35 -1.88 -3.58
N ARG A 52 -5.39 -1.95 -4.92
CA ARG A 52 -4.37 -1.34 -5.79
C ARG A 52 -4.36 0.19 -5.69
N ILE A 53 -5.53 0.81 -5.80
CA ILE A 53 -5.66 2.27 -5.68
C ILE A 53 -5.27 2.73 -4.27
N ASP A 54 -5.72 2.01 -3.24
CA ASP A 54 -5.36 2.34 -1.85
C ASP A 54 -3.85 2.27 -1.59
N ARG A 55 -3.14 1.37 -2.28
CA ARG A 55 -1.69 1.21 -2.19
C ARG A 55 -0.93 2.36 -2.85
N GLU A 56 -1.29 2.70 -4.08
CA GLU A 56 -0.63 3.79 -4.81
C GLU A 56 -0.83 5.13 -4.09
N MET A 57 -2.03 5.35 -3.55
CA MET A 57 -2.33 6.51 -2.73
C MET A 57 -1.48 6.57 -1.46
N ALA A 58 -1.18 5.43 -0.81
CA ALA A 58 -0.27 5.39 0.33
C ALA A 58 1.13 5.93 -0.01
N GLY A 59 1.69 5.47 -1.13
CA GLY A 59 2.99 5.94 -1.61
C GLY A 59 2.97 7.43 -1.96
N TRP A 60 1.89 7.89 -2.58
CA TRP A 60 1.71 9.30 -2.90
C TRP A 60 1.60 10.17 -1.65
N PHE A 61 0.80 9.76 -0.65
CA PHE A 61 0.63 10.48 0.60
C PHE A 61 1.96 10.74 1.32
N ARG A 62 2.85 9.74 1.38
CA ARG A 62 4.18 9.88 2.01
C ARG A 62 5.03 10.94 1.33
N LYS A 63 5.03 10.95 -0.01
CA LYS A 63 5.74 11.96 -0.81
C LYS A 63 5.21 13.36 -0.50
N GLN A 64 3.90 13.51 -0.34
CA GLN A 64 3.28 14.81 -0.05
C GLN A 64 3.55 15.30 1.38
N ILE A 65 3.52 14.40 2.38
CA ILE A 65 3.92 14.71 3.76
C ILE A 65 5.38 15.16 3.81
N GLN A 66 6.28 14.49 3.08
CA GLN A 66 7.69 14.88 3.01
C GLN A 66 7.88 16.28 2.42
N LYS A 67 7.04 16.68 1.48
CA LYS A 67 7.03 18.03 0.89
C LYS A 67 6.41 19.09 1.80
N ARG A 68 5.90 18.72 2.99
CA ARG A 68 5.20 19.61 3.95
C ARG A 68 4.03 20.39 3.32
N VAL A 69 3.42 19.85 2.27
CA VAL A 69 2.26 20.48 1.62
C VAL A 69 0.99 20.10 2.39
N PRO A 70 0.16 21.07 2.80
CA PRO A 70 -1.15 20.77 3.36
C PRO A 70 -2.01 20.10 2.29
N LEU A 71 -2.43 18.86 2.55
CA LEU A 71 -3.24 18.07 1.64
C LEU A 71 -4.72 18.39 1.85
N LEU A 72 -5.35 19.03 0.86
CA LEU A 72 -6.81 19.17 0.85
C LEU A 72 -7.47 17.86 0.42
N ASP A 73 -8.55 17.48 1.09
CA ASP A 73 -9.32 16.26 0.81
C ASP A 73 -9.71 16.15 -0.67
N ALA A 74 -10.09 17.27 -1.30
CA ALA A 74 -10.40 17.32 -2.72
C ALA A 74 -9.23 16.90 -3.62
N GLN A 75 -8.00 17.32 -3.31
CA GLN A 75 -6.82 16.92 -4.07
C GLN A 75 -6.55 15.42 -3.95
N LEU A 76 -6.82 14.85 -2.77
CA LEU A 76 -6.66 13.42 -2.52
C LEU A 76 -7.69 12.59 -3.30
N MET A 77 -8.91 13.10 -3.40
CA MET A 77 -9.98 12.46 -4.17
C MET A 77 -9.67 12.50 -5.67
N ILE A 78 -9.24 13.66 -6.19
CA ILE A 78 -8.84 13.83 -7.59
C ILE A 78 -7.70 12.88 -7.96
N GLU A 79 -6.66 12.79 -7.13
CA GLU A 79 -5.54 11.89 -7.38
C GLU A 79 -5.99 10.41 -7.38
N ALA A 80 -6.84 10.03 -6.42
CA ALA A 80 -7.34 8.67 -6.33
C ALA A 80 -8.20 8.27 -7.55
N GLU A 81 -9.02 9.19 -8.06
CA GLU A 81 -9.81 8.97 -9.27
C GLU A 81 -8.93 8.94 -10.53
N SER A 82 -7.90 9.78 -10.60
CA SER A 82 -6.91 9.75 -11.68
C SER A 82 -6.18 8.40 -11.74
N LEU A 83 -5.75 7.89 -10.58
CA LEU A 83 -5.15 6.56 -10.47
C LEU A 83 -6.14 5.45 -10.89
N ALA A 84 -7.39 5.55 -10.46
CA ALA A 84 -8.41 4.58 -10.86
C ALA A 84 -8.61 4.55 -12.39
N ALA A 85 -8.72 5.73 -13.01
CA ALA A 85 -8.83 5.86 -14.46
C ALA A 85 -7.60 5.29 -15.17
N ALA A 86 -6.39 5.59 -14.69
CA ALA A 86 -5.14 5.07 -15.25
C ALA A 86 -5.04 3.54 -15.17
N TYR A 87 -5.69 2.92 -14.18
CA TYR A 87 -5.74 1.46 -14.02
C TYR A 87 -6.99 0.80 -14.60
N GLY A 88 -7.91 1.56 -15.21
CA GLY A 88 -9.14 1.03 -15.79
C GLY A 88 -10.21 0.63 -14.75
N GLU A 89 -10.09 1.12 -13.51
CA GLU A 89 -11.01 0.83 -12.41
C GLU A 89 -12.21 1.78 -12.44
N THR A 90 -13.13 1.58 -13.38
CA THR A 90 -14.27 2.49 -13.65
C THR A 90 -15.33 2.51 -12.55
N GLU A 91 -15.40 1.47 -11.70
CA GLU A 91 -16.33 1.39 -10.58
C GLU A 91 -15.85 2.13 -9.33
N PHE A 92 -14.58 2.55 -9.32
CA PHE A 92 -14.02 3.24 -8.16
C PHE A 92 -14.59 4.65 -8.04
N LYS A 93 -15.03 5.00 -6.82
CA LYS A 93 -15.41 6.37 -6.47
C LYS A 93 -14.64 6.79 -5.23
N ALA A 94 -13.90 7.89 -5.33
CA ALA A 94 -13.14 8.43 -4.21
C ALA A 94 -14.05 9.15 -3.21
N SER A 95 -15.03 8.44 -2.64
CA SER A 95 -15.98 9.03 -1.68
C SER A 95 -15.28 9.50 -0.39
N GLN A 96 -15.88 10.46 0.30
CA GLN A 96 -15.39 10.94 1.60
C GLN A 96 -15.23 9.78 2.62
N GLY A 97 -16.14 8.80 2.58
CA GLY A 97 -16.07 7.60 3.43
C GLY A 97 -14.94 6.65 3.05
N TRP A 98 -14.59 6.53 1.77
CA TRP A 98 -13.39 5.81 1.35
C TRP A 98 -12.11 6.55 1.78
N LEU A 99 -12.05 7.87 1.55
CA LEU A 99 -10.89 8.71 1.90
C LEU A 99 -10.60 8.67 3.40
N THR A 100 -11.62 8.84 4.25
CA THR A 100 -11.49 8.78 5.71
C THR A 100 -10.92 7.44 6.17
N ARG A 101 -11.42 6.34 5.60
CA ARG A 101 -10.92 4.99 5.89
C ARG A 101 -9.50 4.79 5.38
N SER A 102 -9.17 5.27 4.19
CA SER A 102 -7.83 5.20 3.60
C SER A 102 -6.80 5.95 4.45
N LYS A 103 -7.09 7.20 4.82
CA LYS A 103 -6.25 8.00 5.74
C LYS A 103 -6.01 7.28 7.07
N LYS A 104 -7.07 6.73 7.68
CA LYS A 104 -6.98 5.96 8.93
C LYS A 104 -6.10 4.71 8.76
N ARG A 105 -6.22 3.98 7.65
CA ARG A 105 -5.39 2.79 7.36
C ARG A 105 -3.90 3.13 7.29
N HIS A 106 -3.57 4.23 6.63
CA HIS A 106 -2.20 4.69 6.38
C HIS A 106 -1.63 5.59 7.48
N GLY A 107 -2.34 5.76 8.60
CA GLY A 107 -1.87 6.56 9.73
C GLY A 107 -1.76 8.06 9.43
N ILE A 108 -2.45 8.54 8.40
CA ILE A 108 -2.52 9.95 8.02
C ILE A 108 -3.60 10.57 8.92
N LEU A 109 -3.26 10.73 10.18
CA LEU A 109 -4.13 11.44 11.12
C LEU A 109 -4.18 12.90 10.65
N SER A 110 -5.36 13.32 10.23
CA SER A 110 -5.73 14.73 10.31
C SER A 110 -5.46 15.14 11.76
N LYS A 111 -4.48 16.03 11.97
CA LYS A 111 -4.44 16.78 13.22
C LYS A 111 -5.76 17.52 13.25
N LYS A 112 -6.78 16.97 13.92
CA LYS A 112 -7.85 17.80 14.43
C LYS A 112 -7.13 18.85 15.27
N ALA A 113 -7.22 20.11 14.83
CA ALA A 113 -6.94 21.22 15.70
C ALA A 113 -7.72 20.93 16.99
N GLN A 114 -7.00 20.76 18.09
CA GLN A 114 -7.62 20.70 19.40
C GLN A 114 -8.28 22.07 19.60
N GLY A 115 -9.61 22.05 19.67
CA GLY A 115 -10.37 23.13 20.30
C GLY A 115 -10.38 22.90 21.80
#